data_AF-A0A1M6PV38-F1
#
_entry.id   AF-A0A1M6PV38-F1
#
_cell.length_a   1.000
_cell.length_b   1.000
_cell.length_c   1.000
_cell.angle_alpha   90.00
_cell.angle_beta   90.00
_cell.angle_gamma   90.00
#
_symmetry.space_group_name_H-M   'P 1'
#
loop_
_entity.id
_entity.type
_entity.pdbx_description
1 polymer ?
#
loop_
_entity_poly.entity_id
_entity_poly.type
_entity_poly.pdbx_seq_one_letter_code
_entity_poly.pdbx_strand_id
1 'polypeptide(L)'
;MKINDINLQSKIYQSKIKASKQNTQQFKEMLEKAKQNNDTEALKSACKQFEAIFVNMLLKNMRKTVVEGGFIKKSHAREIFEGMLDEEIAKEVSKGQGIGLAKIMYEQLSKNINFDKE
;
A
#
# COMPACT_ATOMS: atom_id res chain seq x y z
N MET A 1 -27.88 -25.38 7.54
CA MET A 1 -27.88 -23.91 7.71
C MET A 1 -26.91 -23.34 6.67
N LYS A 2 -27.40 -22.86 5.52
CA LYS A 2 -26.53 -22.26 4.49
C LYS A 2 -26.28 -20.81 4.92
N ILE A 3 -25.12 -20.55 5.51
CA ILE A 3 -24.73 -19.19 5.87
C ILE A 3 -24.62 -18.38 4.58
N ASN A 4 -25.04 -17.13 4.66
CA ASN A 4 -25.29 -16.23 3.55
C ASN A 4 -23.96 -15.73 2.91
N ASP A 5 -23.19 -16.63 2.29
CA ASP A 5 -21.82 -16.39 1.79
C ASP A 5 -21.72 -15.18 0.83
N ILE A 6 -22.78 -14.91 0.06
CA ILE A 6 -22.89 -13.78 -0.87
C ILE A 6 -22.86 -12.41 -0.14
N ASN A 7 -23.43 -12.34 1.07
CA ASN A 7 -23.46 -11.11 1.88
C ASN A 7 -22.12 -10.85 2.57
N LEU A 8 -21.38 -11.91 2.90
CA LEU A 8 -20.05 -11.79 3.52
C LEU A 8 -19.00 -11.34 2.50
N GLN A 9 -19.00 -11.93 1.30
CA GLN A 9 -18.06 -11.54 0.23
C GLN A 9 -18.23 -10.07 -0.16
N SER A 10 -19.47 -9.57 -0.26
CA SER A 10 -19.72 -8.16 -0.60
C SER A 10 -19.25 -7.20 0.50
N LYS A 11 -19.45 -7.53 1.77
CA LYS A 11 -18.94 -6.74 2.92
C LYS A 11 -17.42 -6.68 2.97
N ILE A 12 -16.74 -7.81 2.73
CA ILE A 12 -15.27 -7.88 2.67
C ILE A 12 -14.73 -7.09 1.48
N TYR A 13 -15.41 -7.13 0.34
CA TYR A 13 -15.02 -6.34 -0.83
C TYR A 13 -15.19 -4.84 -0.58
N GLN A 14 -16.30 -4.41 0.02
CA GLN A 14 -16.54 -3.01 0.37
C GLN A 14 -15.53 -2.51 1.42
N SER A 15 -15.15 -3.33 2.41
CA SER A 15 -14.14 -2.96 3.40
C SER A 15 -12.74 -2.79 2.77
N LYS A 16 -12.34 -3.70 1.87
CA LYS A 16 -11.08 -3.58 1.08
C LYS A 16 -11.05 -2.28 0.26
N ILE A 17 -12.15 -1.91 -0.40
CA ILE A 17 -12.25 -0.64 -1.15
C ILE A 17 -12.16 0.58 -0.22
N LYS A 18 -12.83 0.53 0.93
CA LYS A 18 -12.80 1.62 1.91
C LYS A 18 -11.39 1.83 2.47
N ALA A 19 -10.68 0.75 2.81
CA ALA A 19 -9.30 0.81 3.29
C ALA A 19 -8.33 1.36 2.23
N SER A 20 -8.46 0.93 0.97
CA SER A 20 -7.68 1.47 -0.16
C SER A 20 -7.89 2.99 -0.34
N LYS A 21 -9.15 3.44 -0.30
CA LYS A 21 -9.48 4.87 -0.41
C LYS A 21 -8.92 5.67 0.77
N GLN A 22 -9.03 5.11 1.98
CA GLN A 22 -8.49 5.72 3.20
C GLN A 22 -6.97 5.88 3.12
N ASN A 23 -6.23 4.86 2.68
CA ASN A 23 -4.77 4.94 2.54
C ASN A 23 -4.34 6.01 1.50
N THR A 24 -5.09 6.14 0.41
CA THR A 24 -4.82 7.17 -0.62
C THR A 24 -5.07 8.57 -0.09
N GLN A 25 -6.17 8.76 0.63
CA GLN A 25 -6.52 10.04 1.24
C GLN A 25 -5.51 10.43 2.33
N GLN A 26 -5.12 9.50 3.18
CA GLN A 26 -4.11 9.71 4.22
C GLN A 26 -2.75 10.10 3.62
N PHE A 27 -2.32 9.43 2.54
CA PHE A 27 -1.10 9.79 1.83
C PHE A 27 -1.15 11.22 1.27
N LYS A 28 -2.27 11.61 0.65
CA LYS A 28 -2.46 12.97 0.13
C LYS A 28 -2.35 14.01 1.25
N GLU A 29 -3.00 13.78 2.39
CA GLU A 29 -2.94 14.68 3.54
C GLU A 29 -1.52 14.81 4.12
N MET A 30 -0.76 13.71 4.16
CA MET A 30 0.64 13.74 4.60
C MET A 30 1.52 14.55 3.65
N LEU A 31 1.32 14.41 2.34
CA LEU A 31 2.05 15.18 1.33
C LEU A 31 1.76 16.67 1.41
N GLU A 32 0.49 17.06 1.48
CA GLU A 32 0.08 18.46 1.59
C GLU A 32 0.65 19.12 2.85
N LYS A 33 0.58 18.42 4.00
CA LYS A 33 1.18 18.90 5.25
C LYS A 33 2.70 19.05 5.15
N ALA A 34 3.38 18.07 4.56
CA ALA A 34 4.83 18.14 4.35
C ALA A 34 5.21 19.32 3.44
N LYS A 35 4.42 19.57 2.37
CA LYS A 35 4.60 20.71 1.48
C LYS A 35 4.41 22.04 2.21
N GLN A 36 3.31 22.21 2.93
CA GLN A 36 2.99 23.46 3.64
C GLN A 36 4.05 23.82 4.69
N ASN A 37 4.54 22.83 5.42
CA ASN A 37 5.50 23.06 6.51
C ASN A 37 6.96 23.04 6.06
N ASN A 38 7.24 22.80 4.77
CA ASN A 38 8.59 22.54 4.25
C ASN A 38 9.33 21.45 5.05
N ASP A 39 8.58 20.46 5.54
CA ASP A 39 9.11 19.42 6.41
C ASP A 39 9.65 18.26 5.56
N THR A 40 10.96 18.27 5.37
CA THR A 40 11.67 17.26 4.58
C THR A 40 11.60 15.87 5.20
N GLU A 41 11.51 15.75 6.52
CA GLU A 41 11.39 14.45 7.19
C GLU A 41 9.97 13.90 7.07
N ALA A 42 8.95 14.75 7.18
CA ALA A 42 7.57 14.36 6.89
C ALA A 42 7.41 13.91 5.43
N LEU A 43 8.04 14.61 4.48
CA LEU A 43 8.03 14.23 3.07
C LEU A 43 8.67 12.84 2.85
N LYS A 44 9.84 12.61 3.47
CA LYS A 44 10.54 11.33 3.41
C LYS A 44 9.70 10.19 4.01
N SER A 45 9.03 10.45 5.13
CA SER A 45 8.10 9.50 5.76
C SER A 45 6.92 9.18 4.85
N ALA A 46 6.31 10.19 4.21
CA ALA A 46 5.23 9.99 3.25
C ALA A 46 5.69 9.14 2.05
N CYS A 47 6.89 9.39 1.52
CA CYS A 47 7.47 8.61 0.43
C CYS A 47 7.69 7.13 0.82
N LYS A 48 8.18 6.86 2.04
CA LYS A 48 8.32 5.49 2.56
C LYS A 48 6.97 4.78 2.71
N GLN A 49 5.95 5.47 3.20
CA GLN A 49 4.61 4.90 3.32
C GLN A 49 4.00 4.57 1.95
N PHE A 50 4.24 5.41 0.95
CA PHE A 50 3.81 5.13 -0.42
C PHE A 50 4.52 3.90 -0.99
N GLU A 51 5.84 3.77 -0.77
CA GLU A 51 6.59 2.59 -1.20
C GLU A 51 6.02 1.31 -0.58
N ALA A 52 5.58 1.33 0.69
CA ALA A 52 4.92 0.18 1.31
C ALA A 52 3.62 -0.20 0.59
N ILE A 53 2.79 0.77 0.23
CA ILE A 53 1.56 0.51 -0.53
C ILE A 53 1.89 -0.08 -1.90
N PHE A 54 2.91 0.47 -2.57
CA PHE A 54 3.33 0.01 -3.87
C PHE A 54 3.89 -1.41 -3.83
N VAL A 55 4.75 -1.73 -2.86
CA VAL A 55 5.31 -3.07 -2.67
C VAL A 55 4.20 -4.07 -2.36
N ASN A 56 3.23 -3.73 -1.52
CA ASN A 56 2.07 -4.59 -1.27
C ASN A 56 1.29 -4.89 -2.56
N MET A 57 1.04 -3.87 -3.36
CA MET A 57 0.37 -4.03 -4.66
C MET A 57 1.19 -4.89 -5.61
N LEU A 58 2.51 -4.71 -5.66
CA LEU A 58 3.43 -5.50 -6.47
C LEU A 58 3.39 -6.98 -6.05
N LEU A 59 3.54 -7.28 -4.76
CA LEU A 59 3.46 -8.64 -4.21
C LEU A 59 2.13 -9.31 -4.55
N LYS A 60 1.02 -8.59 -4.37
CA LYS A 60 -0.31 -9.08 -4.69
C LYS A 60 -0.46 -9.41 -6.18
N ASN A 61 0.06 -8.56 -7.07
CA ASN A 61 0.01 -8.81 -8.51
C ASN A 61 0.93 -9.96 -8.93
N MET A 62 2.12 -10.09 -8.34
CA MET A 62 2.98 -11.26 -8.55
C MET A 62 2.29 -12.57 -8.14
N ARG A 63 1.55 -12.59 -7.04
CA ARG A 63 0.78 -13.78 -6.66
C ARG A 63 -0.33 -14.13 -7.64
N LYS A 64 -0.99 -13.13 -8.23
CA LYS A 64 -2.04 -13.34 -9.24
C LYS A 64 -1.51 -13.95 -10.53
N THR A 65 -0.21 -13.85 -10.83
CA THR A 65 0.37 -14.46 -12.04
C THR A 65 0.70 -15.94 -11.85
N VAL A 66 0.68 -16.45 -10.61
CA VAL A 66 0.88 -17.87 -10.33
C VAL A 66 -0.41 -18.62 -10.67
N VAL A 67 -0.33 -19.53 -11.64
CA VAL A 67 -1.47 -20.38 -12.04
C VAL A 67 -1.84 -21.29 -10.87
N GLU A 68 -3.09 -21.23 -10.42
CA GLU A 68 -3.62 -22.10 -9.38
C GLU A 68 -3.83 -23.52 -9.95
N GLY A 69 -2.82 -24.39 -9.83
CA GLY A 69 -2.78 -25.71 -10.51
C GLY A 69 -2.82 -26.95 -9.61
N GLY A 70 -3.10 -26.82 -8.32
CA GLY A 70 -3.05 -27.95 -7.36
C GLY A 70 -4.40 -28.63 -7.15
N PHE A 71 -4.37 -29.89 -6.68
CA PHE A 71 -5.56 -30.63 -6.21
C PHE A 71 -6.28 -29.94 -5.04
N ILE A 72 -5.61 -29.03 -4.32
CA ILE A 72 -6.15 -28.27 -3.20
C ILE A 72 -6.61 -26.90 -3.68
N LYS A 73 -7.91 -26.63 -3.56
CA LYS A 73 -8.49 -25.31 -3.84
C LYS A 73 -8.04 -24.28 -2.81
N LYS A 74 -7.80 -23.04 -3.26
CA LYS A 74 -7.48 -21.91 -2.38
C LYS A 74 -8.66 -21.59 -1.46
N SER A 75 -8.43 -21.56 -0.16
CA SER A 75 -9.46 -21.19 0.82
C SER A 75 -9.50 -19.67 1.03
N HIS A 76 -10.66 -19.14 1.41
CA HIS A 76 -10.79 -17.72 1.77
C HIS A 76 -9.90 -17.32 2.96
N ALA A 77 -9.75 -18.22 3.95
CA ALA A 77 -8.84 -18.00 5.06
C ALA A 77 -7.38 -17.84 4.61
N ARG A 78 -6.94 -18.64 3.63
CA ARG A 78 -5.61 -18.50 3.02
C ARG A 78 -5.47 -17.15 2.30
N GLU A 79 -6.45 -16.72 1.53
CA GLU A 79 -6.40 -15.42 0.83
C GLU A 79 -6.27 -14.24 1.82
N ILE A 80 -7.00 -14.29 2.93
CA ILE A 80 -6.92 -13.25 3.96
C ILE A 80 -5.53 -13.25 4.61
N PHE A 81 -5.03 -14.42 4.99
CA PHE A 81 -3.71 -14.55 5.62
C PHE A 81 -2.59 -14.10 4.68
N GLU A 82 -2.64 -14.49 3.40
CA GLU A 82 -1.68 -14.02 2.39
C GLU A 82 -1.74 -12.50 2.25
N GLY A 83 -2.92 -11.90 2.26
CA GLY A 83 -3.07 -10.44 2.22
C GLY A 83 -2.42 -9.74 3.42
N MET A 84 -2.62 -10.27 4.63
CA MET A 84 -1.99 -9.73 5.85
C MET A 84 -0.47 -9.91 5.83
N LEU A 85 0.01 -11.05 5.36
CA LEU A 85 1.43 -11.33 5.20
C LEU A 85 2.07 -10.32 4.23
N ASP A 86 1.40 -10.03 3.12
CA ASP A 86 1.88 -9.06 2.13
C ASP A 86 1.97 -7.65 2.67
N GLU A 87 1.03 -7.26 3.55
CA GLU A 87 1.04 -5.96 4.20
C GLU A 87 2.26 -5.83 5.14
N GLU A 88 2.55 -6.87 5.93
CA GLU A 88 3.70 -6.85 6.84
C GLU A 88 5.03 -6.91 6.11
N ILE A 89 5.15 -7.76 5.07
CA ILE A 89 6.34 -7.78 4.21
C ILE A 89 6.58 -6.39 3.61
N ALA A 90 5.53 -5.78 3.05
CA ALA A 90 5.66 -4.48 2.42
C ALA A 90 6.06 -3.38 3.43
N LYS A 91 5.51 -3.39 4.64
CA LYS A 91 5.91 -2.47 5.72
C LYS A 91 7.39 -2.65 6.07
N GLU A 92 7.83 -3.89 6.26
CA GLU A 92 9.22 -4.17 6.68
C GLU A 92 10.23 -3.81 5.59
N VAL A 93 9.95 -4.15 4.33
CA VAL A 93 10.77 -3.76 3.18
C VAL A 93 10.95 -2.25 3.12
N SER A 94 9.89 -1.49 3.38
CA SER A 94 9.88 -0.01 3.28
C SER A 94 10.59 0.68 4.45
N LYS A 95 10.79 0.01 5.59
CA LYS A 95 11.59 0.54 6.71
C LYS A 95 13.07 0.60 6.36
N GLY A 96 13.55 -0.46 5.71
CA GLY A 96 14.93 -0.62 5.25
C GLY A 96 15.26 0.21 4.01
N GLN A 97 16.07 -0.36 3.11
CA GLN A 97 16.43 0.30 1.85
C GLN A 97 15.29 0.30 0.83
N GLY A 98 14.28 -0.56 1.00
CA GLY A 98 13.15 -0.67 0.09
C GLY A 98 13.55 -1.11 -1.31
N ILE A 99 12.72 -0.73 -2.29
CA ILE A 99 12.99 -0.93 -3.72
C ILE A 99 13.58 0.32 -4.38
N GLY A 100 13.74 1.41 -3.61
CA GLY A 100 14.32 2.67 -4.07
C GLY A 100 13.29 3.68 -4.60
N LEU A 101 12.01 3.33 -4.63
CA LEU A 101 10.94 4.22 -5.10
C LEU A 101 10.77 5.43 -4.16
N ALA A 102 10.82 5.19 -2.85
CA ALA A 102 10.71 6.26 -1.86
C ALA A 102 11.81 7.33 -2.04
N LYS A 103 13.03 6.89 -2.36
CA LYS A 103 14.18 7.78 -2.61
C LYS A 103 13.97 8.63 -3.85
N ILE A 104 13.58 8.02 -4.97
CA ILE A 104 13.32 8.73 -6.23
C ILE A 104 12.19 9.76 -6.03
N MET A 105 11.10 9.36 -5.36
CA MET A 105 9.99 10.28 -5.07
C MET A 105 10.44 11.45 -4.20
N TYR A 106 11.20 11.19 -3.15
CA TYR A 106 11.74 12.24 -2.29
C TYR A 106 12.62 13.22 -3.09
N GLU A 107 13.51 12.73 -3.95
CA GLU A 107 14.38 13.57 -4.78
C GLU A 107 13.57 14.45 -5.75
N GLN A 108 12.48 13.95 -6.32
CA GLN A 108 11.63 14.72 -7.22
C GLN A 108 10.78 15.76 -6.46
N LEU A 109 10.18 15.35 -5.33
CA LEU A 109 9.28 16.21 -4.57
C LEU A 109 10.02 17.28 -3.78
N SER A 110 11.20 16.97 -3.23
CA SER A 110 12.03 17.95 -2.50
C SER A 110 12.52 19.07 -3.41
N LYS A 111 12.84 18.78 -4.68
CA LYS A 111 13.14 19.81 -5.68
C LYS A 111 11.95 20.74 -5.90
N ASN A 112 10.75 20.20 -6.10
CA ASN A 112 9.55 21.00 -6.33
C ASN A 112 9.17 21.88 -5.11
N ILE A 113 9.37 21.39 -3.89
CA ILE A 113 9.11 22.18 -2.67
C ILE A 113 10.12 23.33 -2.52
N ASN A 114 11.38 23.11 -2.90
CA ASN A 114 12.41 24.15 -2.85
C ASN A 114 12.31 25.18 -3.99
N PHE A 115 11.74 24.80 -5.14
CA PHE A 115 11.50 25.71 -6.27
C PHE A 115 10.43 26.77 -6.00
N ASP A 116 9.47 26.51 -5.10
CA ASP A 116 8.42 27.49 -4.71
C ASP A 116 8.97 28.66 -3.85
N LYS A 117 10.30 28.73 -3.61
CA LYS A 117 10.97 29.75 -2.78
C LYS A 117 11.86 30.75 -3.53
N GLU A 118 12.05 30.60 -4.84
CA GLU A 118 12.70 31.60 -5.72
C GLU A 118 11.68 32.41 -6.50
#